data_AF-A0A0C1ZP89-F1
#
_entry.id   AF-A0A0C1ZP89-F1
#
_cell.length_a   1.000
_cell.length_b   1.000
_cell.length_c   1.000
_cell.angle_alpha   90.00
_cell.angle_beta   90.00
_cell.angle_gamma   90.00
#
_symmetry.space_group_name_H-M   'P 1'
#
loop_
_entity.id
_entity.type
_entity.pdbx_description
1 polymer ?
#
loop_
_entity_poly.entity_id
_entity_poly.type
_entity_poly.pdbx_seq_one_letter_code
_entity_poly.pdbx_strand_id
1 'polypeptide(L)'
;MSTHRTLHIHRRNFAALHCLAWLTLSAVACDSDPNNANADANEAEAGETPAPLVRDSPEVIDGVRPVGFDVERQLYIYDRDDDGFPDITEALEGTDMFDPDNNPAINFKQPADPQAGGFPAAVCRAGFVQAGPRLCINKVIQNATRYRFAVDNCRNQRSNVCSYEDLTYLYLNSDLDAVYDPKDRWIGNITDDNLVLCGNRSITFNGDPDLANFEGTCSNNDVRGYWCCHDDE
;
A
#
# COMPACT_ATOMS: atom_id res chain seq x y z
N MET A 1 62.33 -29.51 0.28
CA MET A 1 62.11 -28.28 -0.50
C MET A 1 60.97 -27.54 0.14
N SER A 2 61.28 -26.50 0.91
CA SER A 2 60.35 -25.75 1.76
C SER A 2 60.06 -24.41 1.11
N THR A 3 58.79 -24.10 0.85
CA THR A 3 58.35 -22.83 0.27
C THR A 3 57.43 -22.12 1.27
N HIS A 4 58.03 -21.26 2.08
CA HIS A 4 57.31 -20.30 2.92
C HIS A 4 56.66 -19.23 2.03
N ARG A 5 55.34 -19.07 2.12
CA ARG A 5 54.61 -17.91 1.59
C ARG A 5 54.32 -16.93 2.74
N THR A 6 54.93 -15.75 2.65
CA THR A 6 54.73 -14.60 3.53
C THR A 6 53.48 -13.85 3.08
N LEU A 7 52.48 -13.69 3.95
CA LEU A 7 51.30 -12.85 3.71
C LEU A 7 51.43 -11.57 4.56
N HIS A 8 51.54 -10.44 3.86
CA HIS A 8 51.57 -9.10 4.46
C HIS A 8 50.15 -8.65 4.86
N ILE A 9 49.98 -8.38 6.15
CA ILE A 9 48.78 -7.76 6.74
C ILE A 9 48.94 -6.25 6.68
N HIS A 10 48.09 -5.55 5.91
CA HIS A 10 47.97 -4.09 5.99
C HIS A 10 46.81 -3.71 6.91
N ARG A 11 47.15 -3.30 8.14
CA ARG A 11 46.29 -2.48 9.01
C ARG A 11 46.19 -1.08 8.41
N ARG A 12 44.97 -0.59 8.15
CA ARG A 12 44.72 0.84 7.96
C ARG A 12 43.95 1.38 9.15
N ASN A 13 44.63 2.22 9.91
CA ASN A 13 44.09 3.11 10.93
C ASN A 13 43.27 4.21 10.22
N PHE A 14 42.05 4.47 10.69
CA PHE A 14 41.39 5.76 10.46
C PHE A 14 41.23 6.48 11.78
N ALA A 15 41.82 7.66 11.82
CA ALA A 15 41.85 8.58 12.94
C ALA A 15 40.51 9.30 13.10
N ALA A 16 40.16 9.55 14.37
CA ALA A 16 39.15 10.50 14.80
C ALA A 16 39.61 11.96 14.58
N LEU A 17 38.69 12.89 14.37
CA LEU A 17 38.74 14.34 14.69
C LEU A 17 37.44 14.95 14.13
N HIS A 18 36.44 15.30 14.95
CA HIS A 18 36.23 16.56 15.68
C HIS A 18 35.29 17.56 14.99
N CYS A 19 34.35 18.07 15.80
CA CYS A 19 33.95 19.46 15.96
C CYS A 19 32.73 20.06 15.21
N LEU A 20 31.91 20.74 16.05
CA LEU A 20 31.08 21.94 15.82
C LEU A 20 29.78 21.73 14.99
N ALA A 21 28.60 22.27 15.33
CA ALA A 21 28.30 23.46 16.11
C ALA A 21 26.83 23.47 16.63
N TRP A 22 26.66 24.06 17.82
CA TRP A 22 25.71 25.13 18.22
C TRP A 22 24.22 24.97 17.84
N LEU A 23 23.41 24.62 18.85
CA LEU A 23 21.96 24.83 18.90
C LEU A 23 21.67 26.13 19.66
N THR A 24 21.16 27.14 18.95
CA THR A 24 20.58 28.35 19.55
C THR A 24 19.11 28.11 19.89
N LEU A 25 18.78 28.24 21.17
CA LEU A 25 17.42 28.38 21.69
C LEU A 25 16.83 29.72 21.22
N SER A 26 15.61 29.69 20.70
CA SER A 26 14.74 30.86 20.59
C SER A 26 13.41 30.53 21.26
N ALA A 27 13.28 30.92 22.53
CA ALA A 27 12.01 31.07 23.21
C ALA A 27 11.53 32.51 22.99
N VAL A 28 10.33 32.69 22.45
CA VAL A 28 9.58 33.93 22.61
C VAL A 28 8.20 33.55 23.12
N ALA A 29 8.00 33.85 24.40
CA ALA A 29 6.71 33.94 25.04
C ALA A 29 6.16 35.36 24.82
N CYS A 30 4.88 35.46 24.46
CA CYS A 30 4.01 36.61 24.72
C CYS A 30 2.74 35.97 25.30
N ASP A 31 2.59 35.92 26.62
CA ASP A 31 2.05 36.96 27.49
C ASP A 31 0.58 37.29 27.19
N SER A 32 -0.27 36.64 27.99
CA SER A 32 -1.45 37.13 28.71
C SER A 32 -1.69 38.66 28.65
N ASP A 33 -2.91 39.19 28.65
CA ASP A 33 -3.86 39.14 29.77
C ASP A 33 -5.20 39.89 29.38
N PRO A 34 -6.18 40.23 30.27
CA PRO A 34 -7.44 39.51 30.42
C PRO A 34 -8.73 40.38 30.27
N ASN A 35 -9.89 39.70 30.41
CA ASN A 35 -11.21 40.17 30.89
C ASN A 35 -11.87 41.41 30.23
N ASN A 36 -13.10 41.25 29.72
CA ASN A 36 -14.30 41.62 30.50
C ASN A 36 -15.61 41.13 29.85
N ALA A 37 -16.56 40.84 30.73
CA ALA A 37 -17.90 40.38 30.47
C ALA A 37 -18.73 41.32 29.58
N ASN A 38 -19.58 40.74 28.75
CA ASN A 38 -20.97 41.17 28.67
C ASN A 38 -21.85 39.93 28.53
N ALA A 39 -22.64 39.71 29.58
CA ALA A 39 -23.81 38.87 29.53
C ALA A 39 -24.85 39.56 28.64
N ASP A 40 -25.36 38.84 27.66
CA ASP A 40 -26.73 39.04 27.22
C ASP A 40 -27.38 37.68 27.05
N ALA A 41 -28.40 37.48 27.87
CA ALA A 41 -29.30 36.35 27.83
C ALA A 41 -30.11 36.43 26.53
N ASN A 42 -30.14 35.32 25.80
CA ASN A 42 -31.28 34.97 24.98
C ASN A 42 -31.54 33.47 25.17
N GLU A 43 -32.55 33.18 25.98
CA GLU A 43 -33.35 31.98 25.83
C GLU A 43 -33.86 31.93 24.39
N ALA A 44 -33.50 30.90 23.63
CA ALA A 44 -34.36 30.37 22.58
C ALA A 44 -33.93 28.95 22.22
N GLU A 45 -34.84 28.03 22.52
CA GLU A 45 -35.05 26.75 21.85
C GLU A 45 -33.92 25.72 21.94
N ALA A 46 -34.06 24.83 22.92
CA ALA A 46 -33.66 23.44 22.76
C ALA A 46 -34.39 22.89 21.52
N GLY A 47 -33.74 22.98 20.37
CA GLY A 47 -34.13 22.29 19.17
C GLY A 47 -34.17 20.80 19.48
N GLU A 48 -35.38 20.25 19.45
CA GLU A 48 -35.65 18.82 19.50
C GLU A 48 -34.80 18.18 18.40
N THR A 49 -33.68 17.57 18.79
CA THR A 49 -32.89 16.77 17.87
C THR A 49 -33.81 15.61 17.49
N PRO A 50 -34.18 15.43 16.21
CA PRO A 50 -35.02 14.32 15.83
C PRO A 50 -34.31 13.06 16.30
N ALA A 51 -35.00 12.28 17.15
CA ALA A 51 -34.46 11.03 17.63
C ALA A 51 -33.96 10.22 16.41
N PRO A 52 -32.78 9.59 16.49
CA PRO A 52 -32.31 8.75 15.39
C PRO A 52 -33.42 7.74 15.07
N LEU A 53 -33.84 7.72 13.81
CA LEU A 53 -34.92 6.85 13.32
C LEU A 53 -34.56 5.36 13.43
N VAL A 54 -33.30 5.05 13.71
CA VAL A 54 -32.75 3.70 13.81
C VAL A 54 -32.08 3.54 15.18
N ARG A 55 -32.39 2.44 15.86
CA ARG A 55 -31.86 2.10 17.18
C ARG A 55 -30.35 1.90 17.14
N ASP A 56 -29.66 2.20 18.25
CA ASP A 56 -28.19 2.07 18.43
C ASP A 56 -27.63 0.65 18.32
N SER A 57 -28.43 -0.35 17.92
CA SER A 57 -28.00 -1.74 17.83
C SER A 57 -28.55 -2.38 16.57
N PRO A 58 -27.69 -3.04 15.76
CA PRO A 58 -28.14 -3.70 14.55
C PRO A 58 -29.11 -4.82 14.92
N GLU A 59 -30.34 -4.72 14.40
CA GLU A 59 -31.26 -5.85 14.47
C GLU A 59 -30.72 -6.92 13.51
N VAL A 60 -30.37 -8.10 14.03
CA VAL A 60 -30.04 -9.25 13.18
C VAL A 60 -31.32 -9.66 12.47
N ILE A 61 -31.40 -9.39 11.16
CA ILE A 61 -32.52 -9.81 10.32
C ILE A 61 -32.18 -11.19 9.76
N ASP A 62 -33.03 -12.18 10.04
CA ASP A 62 -32.93 -13.55 9.52
C ASP A 62 -31.57 -14.25 9.75
N GLY A 63 -30.88 -13.91 10.84
CA GLY A 63 -29.58 -14.51 11.20
C GLY A 63 -28.38 -13.90 10.47
N VAL A 64 -28.61 -12.92 9.59
CA VAL A 64 -27.57 -12.24 8.82
C VAL A 64 -27.08 -11.01 9.58
N ARG A 65 -25.75 -10.86 9.65
CA ARG A 65 -25.10 -9.71 10.31
C ARG A 65 -24.91 -8.61 9.28
N PRO A 66 -25.06 -7.33 9.67
CA PRO A 66 -24.78 -6.25 8.76
C PRO A 66 -23.28 -6.20 8.43
N VAL A 67 -22.98 -5.94 7.16
CA VAL A 67 -21.62 -5.71 6.64
C VAL A 67 -21.19 -4.26 6.77
N GLY A 68 -22.12 -3.34 7.02
CA GLY A 68 -21.83 -1.92 7.19
C GLY A 68 -23.02 -1.09 7.66
N PHE A 69 -22.83 0.23 7.73
CA PHE A 69 -23.88 1.20 8.01
C PHE A 69 -23.79 2.35 7.02
N ASP A 70 -24.87 2.58 6.28
CA ASP A 70 -25.02 3.72 5.38
C ASP A 70 -25.39 4.96 6.20
N VAL A 71 -24.42 5.84 6.42
CA VAL A 71 -24.59 7.06 7.23
C VAL A 71 -25.55 8.04 6.58
N GLU A 72 -25.62 8.09 5.25
CA GLU A 72 -26.50 9.03 4.54
C GLU A 72 -27.95 8.60 4.63
N ARG A 73 -28.20 7.30 4.47
CA ARG A 73 -29.55 6.72 4.52
C ARG A 73 -29.98 6.31 5.93
N GLN A 74 -29.05 6.30 6.89
CA GLN A 74 -29.23 5.82 8.25
C GLN A 74 -29.75 4.37 8.27
N LEU A 75 -29.16 3.49 7.46
CA LEU A 75 -29.59 2.08 7.32
C LEU A 75 -28.40 1.13 7.52
N TYR A 76 -28.64 0.00 8.18
CA TYR A 76 -27.67 -1.09 8.19
C TYR A 76 -27.63 -1.78 6.83
N ILE A 77 -26.42 -2.04 6.35
CA ILE A 77 -26.15 -2.67 5.06
C ILE A 77 -25.98 -4.18 5.29
N TYR A 78 -26.67 -4.97 4.47
CA TYR A 78 -26.58 -6.43 4.49
C TYR A 78 -26.04 -6.92 3.15
N ASP A 79 -25.43 -8.09 3.20
CA ASP A 79 -24.96 -8.92 2.10
C ASP A 79 -25.50 -10.32 2.44
N ARG A 80 -26.61 -10.71 1.81
CA ARG A 80 -27.38 -11.90 2.22
C ARG A 80 -26.93 -13.17 1.54
N ASP A 81 -26.26 -13.08 0.40
CA ASP A 81 -25.69 -14.21 -0.32
C ASP A 81 -24.17 -14.36 -0.14
N ASP A 82 -23.54 -13.46 0.63
CA ASP A 82 -22.13 -13.50 1.07
C ASP A 82 -21.16 -13.42 -0.12
N ASP A 83 -21.54 -12.66 -1.15
CA ASP A 83 -20.76 -12.48 -2.37
C ASP A 83 -19.76 -11.30 -2.27
N GLY A 84 -19.81 -10.57 -1.16
CA GLY A 84 -18.95 -9.43 -0.86
C GLY A 84 -19.49 -8.10 -1.39
N PHE A 85 -20.74 -8.06 -1.87
CA PHE A 85 -21.36 -6.87 -2.43
C PHE A 85 -22.69 -6.55 -1.76
N PRO A 86 -22.91 -5.30 -1.30
CA PRO A 86 -24.12 -4.96 -0.58
C PRO A 86 -25.43 -5.14 -1.36
N ASP A 87 -26.40 -5.86 -0.80
CA ASP A 87 -27.75 -6.05 -1.34
C ASP A 87 -28.42 -4.74 -1.79
N ILE A 88 -28.21 -3.67 -1.02
CA ILE A 88 -28.82 -2.36 -1.30
C ILE A 88 -28.26 -1.77 -2.59
N THR A 89 -26.99 -2.02 -2.88
CA THR A 89 -26.35 -1.57 -4.12
C THR A 89 -26.90 -2.37 -5.30
N GLU A 90 -27.06 -3.68 -5.14
CA GLU A 90 -27.66 -4.56 -6.16
C GLU A 90 -29.10 -4.17 -6.49
N ALA A 91 -29.91 -3.92 -5.45
CA ALA A 91 -31.28 -3.48 -5.59
C ALA A 91 -31.39 -2.14 -6.36
N LEU A 92 -30.45 -1.22 -6.12
CA LEU A 92 -30.40 0.09 -6.79
C LEU A 92 -29.93 -0.02 -8.24
N GLU A 93 -29.02 -0.94 -8.52
CA GLU A 93 -28.49 -1.20 -9.86
C GLU A 93 -29.35 -2.17 -10.68
N GLY A 94 -30.39 -2.76 -10.06
CA GLY A 94 -31.38 -3.60 -10.71
C GLY A 94 -30.93 -5.06 -10.88
N THR A 95 -29.96 -5.52 -10.08
CA THR A 95 -29.53 -6.91 -10.00
C THR A 95 -30.25 -7.65 -8.87
N ASP A 96 -30.15 -8.98 -8.84
CA ASP A 96 -30.83 -9.83 -7.85
C ASP A 96 -30.01 -9.96 -6.57
N MET A 97 -30.53 -9.42 -5.46
CA MET A 97 -29.86 -9.34 -4.15
C MET A 97 -29.70 -10.67 -3.38
N PHE A 98 -30.00 -11.79 -4.04
CA PHE A 98 -29.93 -13.13 -3.47
C PHE A 98 -29.25 -14.12 -4.42
N ASP A 99 -28.70 -13.63 -5.53
CA ASP A 99 -27.99 -14.42 -6.51
C ASP A 99 -26.50 -14.04 -6.46
N PRO A 100 -25.64 -14.85 -5.81
CA PRO A 100 -24.24 -14.52 -5.60
C PRO A 100 -23.43 -14.43 -6.91
N ASP A 101 -24.01 -14.84 -8.04
CA ASP A 101 -23.43 -14.71 -9.37
C ASP A 101 -23.89 -13.44 -10.12
N ASN A 102 -24.83 -12.66 -9.55
CA ASN A 102 -25.50 -11.52 -10.21
C ASN A 102 -25.03 -10.15 -9.69
N ASN A 103 -23.79 -10.05 -9.24
CA ASN A 103 -23.28 -8.79 -8.73
C ASN A 103 -22.70 -7.90 -9.86
N PRO A 104 -23.06 -6.60 -9.89
CA PRO A 104 -22.64 -5.67 -10.93
C PRO A 104 -21.11 -5.45 -10.97
N ALA A 105 -20.39 -5.64 -9.86
CA ALA A 105 -18.93 -5.64 -9.83
C ALA A 105 -18.33 -6.85 -10.57
N ILE A 106 -19.01 -8.00 -10.58
CA ILE A 106 -18.56 -9.22 -11.28
C ILE A 106 -18.98 -9.21 -12.75
N ASN A 107 -20.09 -8.54 -13.09
CA ASN A 107 -20.58 -8.41 -14.46
C ASN A 107 -19.69 -7.55 -15.39
N PHE A 108 -18.61 -6.94 -14.89
CA PHE A 108 -17.52 -6.37 -15.70
C PHE A 108 -16.34 -7.31 -15.95
N LYS A 109 -16.41 -8.59 -15.57
CA LYS A 109 -15.52 -9.60 -16.16
C LYS A 109 -15.98 -9.85 -17.60
N GLN A 110 -15.57 -8.94 -18.49
CA GLN A 110 -15.63 -9.18 -19.92
C GLN A 110 -15.03 -10.57 -20.16
N PRO A 111 -15.78 -11.54 -20.73
CA PRO A 111 -15.24 -12.86 -20.97
C PRO A 111 -13.97 -12.66 -21.79
N ALA A 112 -12.85 -13.19 -21.30
CA ALA A 112 -11.57 -13.07 -21.98
C ALA A 112 -11.78 -13.58 -23.41
N ASP A 113 -11.86 -12.67 -24.38
CA ASP A 113 -11.93 -13.04 -25.77
C ASP A 113 -10.60 -13.74 -26.08
N PRO A 114 -10.60 -15.06 -26.38
CA PRO A 114 -9.37 -15.80 -26.62
C PRO A 114 -8.61 -15.28 -27.87
N GLN A 115 -9.20 -14.35 -28.64
CA GLN A 115 -8.59 -13.66 -29.76
C GLN A 115 -8.33 -12.16 -29.52
N ALA A 116 -8.79 -11.56 -28.42
CA ALA A 116 -8.47 -10.18 -28.09
C ALA A 116 -7.04 -10.08 -27.56
N GLY A 117 -6.08 -10.01 -28.49
CA GLY A 117 -4.73 -9.50 -28.25
C GLY A 117 -4.07 -10.03 -26.98
N GLY A 118 -4.03 -11.36 -26.79
CA GLY A 118 -3.25 -11.95 -25.72
C GLY A 118 -1.84 -11.36 -25.79
N PHE A 119 -1.43 -10.66 -24.73
CA PHE A 119 -0.07 -10.13 -24.65
C PHE A 119 0.88 -11.31 -24.88
N PRO A 120 1.84 -11.20 -25.82
CA PRO A 120 2.84 -12.26 -25.98
C PRO A 120 3.47 -12.51 -24.62
N ALA A 121 3.64 -13.78 -24.26
CA ALA A 121 4.22 -14.13 -22.97
C ALA A 121 5.60 -13.48 -22.84
N ALA A 122 5.80 -12.79 -21.72
CA ALA A 122 7.04 -12.14 -21.41
C ALA A 122 8.25 -13.07 -21.47
N VAL A 123 9.24 -12.75 -22.31
CA VAL A 123 10.53 -13.46 -22.30
C VAL A 123 11.45 -12.74 -21.33
N CYS A 124 11.39 -13.15 -20.07
CA CYS A 124 12.21 -12.54 -19.04
C CYS A 124 13.71 -12.75 -19.27
N ARG A 125 14.47 -11.67 -19.03
CA ARG A 125 15.94 -11.69 -19.13
C ARG A 125 16.54 -12.58 -18.03
N ALA A 126 17.77 -13.03 -18.24
CA ALA A 126 18.49 -13.83 -17.26
C ALA A 126 18.55 -13.10 -15.90
N GLY A 127 18.13 -13.78 -14.83
CA GLY A 127 18.03 -13.21 -13.47
C GLY A 127 16.61 -12.78 -13.07
N PHE A 128 15.69 -12.72 -14.02
CA PHE A 128 14.28 -12.39 -13.82
C PHE A 128 13.39 -13.64 -13.93
N VAL A 129 12.18 -13.55 -13.38
CA VAL A 129 11.09 -14.53 -13.46
C VAL A 129 9.86 -13.81 -13.94
N GLN A 130 9.08 -14.51 -14.76
CA GLN A 130 7.79 -14.03 -15.23
C GLN A 130 6.78 -14.04 -14.08
N ALA A 131 6.25 -12.87 -13.75
CA ALA A 131 5.24 -12.62 -12.74
C ALA A 131 3.96 -12.15 -13.43
N GLY A 132 3.13 -13.11 -13.84
CA GLY A 132 1.98 -12.84 -14.70
C GLY A 132 2.35 -12.66 -16.17
N PRO A 133 1.39 -12.25 -17.04
CA PRO A 133 1.59 -12.24 -18.48
C PRO A 133 2.76 -11.39 -19.01
N ARG A 134 2.97 -10.18 -18.48
CA ARG A 134 3.91 -9.17 -19.05
C ARG A 134 5.09 -8.76 -18.17
N LEU A 135 5.02 -9.03 -16.86
CA LEU A 135 5.96 -8.47 -15.91
C LEU A 135 7.08 -9.46 -15.62
N CYS A 136 8.31 -8.98 -15.63
CA CYS A 136 9.50 -9.71 -15.24
C CYS A 136 10.10 -9.09 -13.99
N ILE A 137 10.21 -9.88 -12.92
CA ILE A 137 10.73 -9.46 -11.63
C ILE A 137 11.99 -10.26 -11.26
N ASN A 138 12.98 -9.62 -10.65
CA ASN A 138 14.21 -10.30 -10.30
C ASN A 138 14.00 -11.34 -9.16
N LYS A 139 14.71 -12.47 -9.22
CA LYS A 139 14.52 -13.60 -8.29
C LYS A 139 14.89 -13.32 -6.83
N VAL A 140 15.79 -12.36 -6.61
CA VAL A 140 16.49 -12.20 -5.33
C VAL A 140 16.29 -10.77 -4.84
N ILE A 141 15.89 -10.62 -3.59
CA ILE A 141 15.82 -9.31 -2.94
C ILE A 141 17.23 -8.70 -2.92
N GLN A 142 17.35 -7.50 -3.47
CA GLN A 142 18.57 -6.69 -3.37
C GLN A 142 18.44 -5.72 -2.21
N ASN A 143 19.55 -5.27 -1.62
CA ASN A 143 19.54 -4.27 -0.55
C ASN A 143 20.34 -3.05 -0.97
N ALA A 144 19.83 -1.86 -0.68
CA ALA A 144 20.52 -0.60 -0.92
C ALA A 144 20.45 0.29 0.32
N THR A 145 21.51 1.07 0.54
CA THR A 145 21.58 2.00 1.68
C THR A 145 20.82 3.30 1.45
N ARG A 146 20.40 3.57 0.21
CA ARG A 146 19.60 4.73 -0.22
C ARG A 146 18.81 4.37 -1.46
N TYR A 147 17.65 4.98 -1.65
CA TYR A 147 16.78 4.70 -2.80
C TYR A 147 17.47 4.97 -4.15
N ARG A 148 18.28 6.04 -4.26
CA ARG A 148 19.03 6.33 -5.48
C ARG A 148 19.91 5.15 -5.94
N PHE A 149 20.55 4.44 -5.01
CA PHE A 149 21.38 3.29 -5.37
C PHE A 149 20.54 2.10 -5.86
N ALA A 150 19.33 1.91 -5.32
CA ALA A 150 18.40 0.91 -5.84
C ALA A 150 18.04 1.21 -7.30
N VAL A 151 17.70 2.47 -7.61
CA VAL A 151 17.41 2.94 -8.97
C VAL A 151 18.60 2.72 -9.91
N ASP A 152 19.81 3.14 -9.51
CA ASP A 152 21.01 2.97 -10.32
C ASP A 152 21.30 1.47 -10.59
N ASN A 153 21.12 0.61 -9.59
CA ASN A 153 21.31 -0.83 -9.71
C ASN A 153 20.29 -1.50 -10.66
N CYS A 154 19.02 -1.09 -10.61
CA CYS A 154 18.01 -1.60 -11.54
C CYS A 154 18.24 -1.07 -12.96
N ARG A 155 18.63 0.20 -13.12
CA ARG A 155 18.95 0.78 -14.43
C ARG A 155 20.13 0.09 -15.11
N ASN A 156 21.14 -0.31 -14.35
CA ASN A 156 22.26 -1.12 -14.87
C ASN A 156 21.81 -2.49 -15.42
N GLN A 157 20.65 -2.97 -14.99
CA GLN A 157 19.99 -4.19 -15.47
C GLN A 157 18.91 -3.90 -16.53
N ARG A 158 18.83 -2.66 -17.03
CA ARG A 158 17.78 -2.16 -17.94
C ARG A 158 16.36 -2.35 -17.38
N SER A 159 16.22 -2.16 -16.08
CA SER A 159 14.99 -2.36 -15.32
C SER A 159 14.76 -1.17 -14.40
N ASN A 160 13.59 -1.12 -13.76
CA ASN A 160 13.26 -0.12 -12.75
C ASN A 160 13.11 -0.78 -11.39
N VAL A 161 13.15 -0.02 -10.30
CA VAL A 161 12.67 -0.54 -9.01
C VAL A 161 11.18 -0.85 -9.19
N CYS A 162 10.74 -2.04 -8.76
CA CYS A 162 9.33 -2.44 -8.91
C CYS A 162 8.41 -1.39 -8.30
N SER A 163 7.43 -0.93 -9.05
CA SER A 163 6.46 0.05 -8.60
C SER A 163 5.33 -0.56 -7.78
N TYR A 164 4.49 0.30 -7.21
CA TYR A 164 3.23 -0.14 -6.59
C TYR A 164 2.36 -0.87 -7.62
N GLU A 165 2.28 -0.35 -8.84
CA GLU A 165 1.53 -0.92 -9.94
C GLU A 165 2.11 -2.27 -10.40
N ASP A 166 3.44 -2.40 -10.43
CA ASP A 166 4.10 -3.66 -10.77
C ASP A 166 3.76 -4.76 -9.76
N LEU A 167 3.83 -4.47 -8.47
CA LEU A 167 3.52 -5.43 -7.42
C LEU A 167 2.01 -5.73 -7.35
N THR A 168 1.16 -4.72 -7.51
CA THR A 168 -0.29 -4.93 -7.64
C THR A 168 -0.60 -5.83 -8.83
N TYR A 169 0.07 -5.63 -9.97
CA TYR A 169 -0.08 -6.50 -11.13
C TYR A 169 0.37 -7.94 -10.83
N LEU A 170 1.50 -8.11 -10.15
CA LEU A 170 2.00 -9.42 -9.71
C LEU A 170 0.96 -10.15 -8.86
N TYR A 171 0.37 -9.48 -7.87
CA TYR A 171 -0.59 -10.10 -6.95
C TYR A 171 -1.91 -10.46 -7.62
N LEU A 172 -2.32 -9.71 -8.64
CA LEU A 172 -3.55 -10.00 -9.38
C LEU A 172 -3.38 -11.08 -10.45
N ASN A 173 -2.14 -11.39 -10.87
CA ASN A 173 -1.88 -12.22 -12.06
C ASN A 173 -0.92 -13.39 -11.80
N SER A 174 -0.53 -13.66 -10.56
CA SER A 174 0.37 -14.75 -10.22
C SER A 174 0.17 -15.25 -8.79
N ASP A 175 0.69 -16.44 -8.49
CA ASP A 175 0.70 -17.01 -7.13
C ASP A 175 2.02 -16.72 -6.40
N LEU A 176 2.56 -15.51 -6.56
CA LEU A 176 3.89 -15.13 -6.06
C LEU A 176 3.84 -14.14 -4.89
N ASP A 177 2.66 -13.83 -4.36
CA ASP A 177 2.43 -12.74 -3.41
C ASP A 177 3.30 -12.87 -2.16
N ALA A 178 3.25 -14.04 -1.53
CA ALA A 178 4.03 -14.32 -0.31
C ALA A 178 5.54 -14.28 -0.55
N VAL A 179 5.99 -14.56 -1.77
CA VAL A 179 7.42 -14.53 -2.16
C VAL A 179 7.89 -13.08 -2.31
N TYR A 180 7.00 -12.20 -2.77
CA TYR A 180 7.27 -10.79 -3.01
C TYR A 180 6.58 -9.90 -1.97
N ASP A 181 6.78 -10.20 -0.68
CA ASP A 181 6.26 -9.43 0.46
C ASP A 181 6.83 -8.00 0.49
N PRO A 182 6.01 -6.95 0.24
CA PRO A 182 6.51 -5.59 0.08
C PRO A 182 7.00 -4.98 1.41
N LYS A 183 6.71 -5.60 2.56
CA LYS A 183 7.05 -5.05 3.88
C LYS A 183 8.52 -4.65 3.99
N ASP A 184 8.74 -3.38 4.32
CA ASP A 184 10.07 -2.79 4.43
C ASP A 184 10.90 -2.86 3.14
N ARG A 185 10.26 -2.79 1.98
CA ARG A 185 10.91 -2.73 0.67
C ARG A 185 10.64 -1.41 -0.03
N TRP A 186 11.59 -0.94 -0.82
CA TRP A 186 11.33 0.15 -1.78
C TRP A 186 10.35 -0.34 -2.84
N ILE A 187 9.29 0.43 -3.06
CA ILE A 187 8.33 0.18 -4.13
C ILE A 187 8.04 1.52 -4.81
N GLY A 188 8.29 1.68 -6.10
CA GLY A 188 7.93 2.91 -6.82
C GLY A 188 8.80 4.13 -6.53
N ASN A 189 8.30 5.31 -6.91
CA ASN A 189 9.09 6.54 -7.08
C ASN A 189 9.15 7.43 -5.83
N ILE A 190 10.01 8.45 -5.92
CA ILE A 190 10.09 9.55 -4.94
C ILE A 190 8.74 10.29 -4.91
N THR A 191 8.15 10.41 -3.73
CA THR A 191 6.88 11.11 -3.50
C THR A 191 7.07 12.54 -3.04
N ASP A 192 8.18 12.82 -2.36
CA ASP A 192 8.56 14.13 -1.82
C ASP A 192 10.09 14.22 -1.72
N ASP A 193 10.67 15.39 -1.45
CA ASP A 193 12.12 15.67 -1.46
C ASP A 193 12.98 14.57 -0.81
N ASN A 194 12.50 14.04 0.31
CA ASN A 194 13.18 12.99 1.08
C ASN A 194 12.35 11.73 1.28
N LEU A 195 11.22 11.58 0.59
CA LEU A 195 10.29 10.46 0.76
C LEU A 195 10.13 9.66 -0.53
N VAL A 196 10.01 8.35 -0.36
CA VAL A 196 9.77 7.38 -1.44
C VAL A 196 8.67 6.45 -0.98
N LEU A 197 7.90 5.92 -1.95
CA LEU A 197 7.01 4.82 -1.69
C LEU A 197 7.79 3.58 -1.21
N CYS A 198 7.22 2.90 -0.21
CA CYS A 198 7.72 1.63 0.30
C CYS A 198 6.58 0.78 0.83
N GLY A 199 6.79 -0.53 0.96
CA GLY A 199 5.79 -1.40 1.55
C GLY A 199 5.72 -1.23 3.06
N ASN A 200 4.52 -0.95 3.55
CA ASN A 200 4.21 -0.75 4.97
C ASN A 200 3.54 -2.01 5.58
N ARG A 201 2.93 -2.84 4.75
CA ARG A 201 2.21 -4.04 5.17
C ARG A 201 2.96 -5.31 4.74
N SER A 202 2.73 -6.39 5.47
CA SER A 202 3.17 -7.73 5.06
C SER A 202 2.10 -8.45 4.26
N ILE A 203 2.50 -9.06 3.15
CA ILE A 203 1.68 -10.02 2.39
C ILE A 203 2.33 -11.39 2.57
N THR A 204 1.67 -12.27 3.33
CA THR A 204 2.30 -13.53 3.81
C THR A 204 1.72 -14.79 3.19
N PHE A 205 0.65 -14.65 2.40
CA PHE A 205 0.01 -15.73 1.68
C PHE A 205 -0.53 -15.21 0.35
N ASN A 206 -0.75 -16.12 -0.60
CA ASN A 206 -1.30 -15.78 -1.92
C ASN A 206 -2.80 -15.53 -1.82
N GLY A 207 -3.29 -14.50 -2.51
CA GLY A 207 -4.69 -14.06 -2.42
C GLY A 207 -5.02 -13.39 -1.09
N ASP A 208 -4.08 -12.65 -0.52
CA ASP A 208 -4.34 -11.82 0.67
C ASP A 208 -5.51 -10.86 0.37
N PRO A 209 -6.57 -10.80 1.20
CA PRO A 209 -7.76 -10.00 0.88
C PRO A 209 -7.49 -8.49 0.83
N ASP A 210 -6.35 -8.05 1.35
CA ASP A 210 -5.99 -6.65 1.52
C ASP A 210 -4.76 -6.31 0.65
N LEU A 211 -4.86 -6.62 -0.65
CA LEU A 211 -3.90 -6.18 -1.67
C LEU A 211 -4.01 -4.68 -1.97
N ALA A 212 -5.01 -4.00 -1.42
CA ALA A 212 -5.13 -2.55 -1.46
C ALA A 212 -4.35 -1.96 -0.28
N ASN A 213 -3.59 -0.88 -0.49
CA ASN A 213 -2.92 -0.12 0.58
C ASN A 213 -1.73 -0.83 1.27
N PHE A 214 -0.97 -1.67 0.54
CA PHE A 214 0.28 -2.21 1.10
C PHE A 214 1.43 -1.20 1.08
N GLU A 215 1.24 -0.05 0.44
CA GLU A 215 2.19 1.05 0.36
C GLU A 215 2.17 1.98 1.58
N GLY A 216 3.24 2.76 1.69
CA GLY A 216 3.44 3.83 2.64
C GLY A 216 4.59 4.70 2.15
N THR A 217 5.02 5.65 2.98
CA THR A 217 6.16 6.52 2.67
C THR A 217 7.29 6.30 3.67
N CYS A 218 8.52 6.33 3.18
CA CYS A 218 9.70 6.26 4.02
C CYS A 218 10.88 7.04 3.43
N SER A 219 11.93 7.22 4.22
CA SER A 219 13.00 8.15 3.87
C SER A 219 13.87 7.59 2.75
N ASN A 220 14.15 8.37 1.71
CA ASN A 220 15.08 7.97 0.63
C ASN A 220 16.51 7.63 1.11
N ASN A 221 16.82 7.89 2.38
CA ASN A 221 18.08 7.57 3.05
C ASN A 221 18.05 6.28 3.89
N ASP A 222 16.90 5.59 3.99
CA ASP A 222 16.79 4.33 4.72
C ASP A 222 17.51 3.18 3.98
N VAL A 223 17.97 2.19 4.75
CA VAL A 223 18.44 0.92 4.20
C VAL A 223 17.25 0.00 4.04
N ARG A 224 16.90 -0.35 2.80
CA ARG A 224 15.78 -1.27 2.53
C ARG A 224 16.10 -2.22 1.39
N GLY A 225 15.35 -3.33 1.40
CA GLY A 225 15.32 -4.27 0.30
C GLY A 225 14.55 -3.69 -0.90
N TYR A 226 14.79 -4.21 -2.09
CA TYR A 226 14.04 -3.87 -3.29
C TYR A 226 14.13 -4.97 -4.33
N TRP A 227 13.21 -4.92 -5.29
CA TRP A 227 13.24 -5.71 -6.51
C TRP A 227 13.38 -4.82 -7.72
N CYS A 228 13.91 -5.40 -8.79
CA CYS A 228 13.90 -4.78 -10.09
C CYS A 228 12.84 -5.45 -10.96
N CYS A 229 12.04 -4.63 -11.63
CA CYS A 229 11.00 -5.03 -12.54
C CYS A 229 11.25 -4.45 -13.93
N HIS A 230 10.85 -5.21 -14.94
CA HIS A 230 10.73 -4.72 -16.30
C HIS A 230 9.54 -5.38 -16.97
N ASP A 231 8.95 -4.66 -17.93
CA ASP A 231 7.99 -5.23 -18.86
C ASP A 231 8.71 -5.71 -20.12
N ASP A 232 7.96 -6.33 -21.03
CA ASP A 232 8.44 -6.74 -22.34
C ASP A 232 8.79 -5.53 -23.21
N GLU A 233 10.10 -5.30 -23.40
CA GLU A 233 10.66 -4.40 -24.42
C GLU A 233 10.77 -5.10 -25.78
#